data_AF-A0A517W3L0-F1
#
_entry.id   AF-A0A517W3L0-F1
#
_cell.length_a   1.000
_cell.length_b   1.000
_cell.length_c   1.000
_cell.angle_alpha   90.00
_cell.angle_beta   90.00
_cell.angle_gamma   90.00
#
_symmetry.space_group_name_H-M   'P 1'
#
loop_
_entity.id
_entity.type
_entity.pdbx_description
1 polymer ?
#
loop_
_entity_poly.entity_id
_entity_poly.type
_entity_poly.pdbx_seq_one_letter_code
_entity_poly.pdbx_strand_id
1 'polypeptide(L)'
;MTQTHQADDFEFAQEVRKTCHQLNNFLTVLRCQHDYLGVLPSAEIKAELVSVLKDLDPLVESAASQIRELSTKCNTLLEGTQKQ
;
A
#
# COMPACT_ATOMS: atom_id res chain seq x y z
N MET A 1 11.71 32.48 -4.26
CA MET A 1 11.59 31.09 -4.77
C MET A 1 11.50 30.05 -3.66
N THR A 2 11.42 30.43 -2.38
CA THR A 2 11.38 29.51 -1.23
C THR A 2 10.00 28.96 -0.90
N GLN A 3 8.92 29.64 -1.32
CA GLN A 3 7.55 29.26 -1.00
C GLN A 3 7.02 28.07 -1.85
N THR A 4 7.52 27.90 -3.07
CA THR A 4 7.13 26.79 -3.95
C THR A 4 7.71 25.46 -3.47
N HIS A 5 8.99 25.41 -3.09
CA HIS A 5 9.60 24.18 -2.58
C HIS A 5 8.97 23.67 -1.28
N GLN A 6 8.57 24.54 -0.35
CA GLN A 6 7.89 24.12 0.87
C GLN A 6 6.48 23.55 0.63
N ALA A 7 5.77 24.03 -0.40
CA ALA A 7 4.46 23.51 -0.75
C ALA A 7 4.57 22.10 -1.35
N ASP A 8 5.55 21.90 -2.23
CA ASP A 8 5.83 20.60 -2.87
C ASP A 8 6.27 19.54 -1.84
N ASP A 9 7.13 19.92 -0.88
CA ASP A 9 7.57 19.02 0.20
C ASP A 9 6.41 18.62 1.13
N PHE A 10 5.51 19.57 1.44
CA PHE A 10 4.35 19.29 2.29
C PHE A 10 3.33 18.38 1.59
N GLU A 11 3.06 18.63 0.31
CA GLU A 11 2.16 17.81 -0.51
C GLU A 11 2.70 16.37 -0.62
N PHE A 12 4.00 16.22 -0.89
CA PHE A 12 4.66 14.91 -0.90
C PHE A 12 4.57 14.20 0.46
N ALA A 13 4.85 14.89 1.57
CA ALA A 13 4.73 14.31 2.90
C ALA A 13 3.28 13.90 3.25
N GLN A 14 2.28 14.60 2.71
CA GLN A 14 0.88 14.21 2.83
C GLN A 14 0.57 12.96 1.99
N GLU A 15 1.12 12.88 0.78
CA GLU A 15 0.98 11.70 -0.08
C GLU A 15 1.60 10.45 0.56
N VAL A 16 2.83 10.55 1.09
CA VAL A 16 3.50 9.46 1.84
C VAL A 16 2.58 8.97 2.97
N ARG A 17 2.05 9.89 3.79
CA ARG A 17 1.16 9.55 4.90
C ARG A 17 -0.10 8.83 4.43
N LYS A 18 -0.72 9.31 3.35
CA LYS A 18 -1.92 8.70 2.77
C LYS A 18 -1.62 7.28 2.27
N THR A 19 -0.55 7.09 1.53
CA THR A 19 -0.14 5.79 1.00
C THR A 19 0.18 4.81 2.14
N CYS A 20 0.92 5.23 3.17
CA CYS A 20 1.18 4.40 4.35
C CYS A 20 -0.12 3.99 5.06
N HIS A 21 -1.09 4.90 5.18
CA HIS A 21 -2.39 4.58 5.77
C HIS A 21 -3.16 3.54 4.94
N GLN A 22 -3.17 3.68 3.61
CA GLN A 22 -3.81 2.72 2.71
C GLN A 22 -3.16 1.33 2.80
N LEU A 23 -1.83 1.27 2.85
CA LEU A 23 -1.09 0.01 3.04
C LEU A 23 -1.39 -0.63 4.39
N ASN A 24 -1.52 0.17 5.45
CA ASN A 24 -1.91 -0.35 6.76
C ASN A 24 -3.32 -0.95 6.76
N ASN A 25 -4.26 -0.32 6.04
CA ASN A 25 -5.61 -0.87 5.86
C ASN A 25 -5.56 -2.20 5.10
N PHE A 26 -4.74 -2.29 4.05
CA PHE A 26 -4.51 -3.54 3.32
C PHE A 26 -3.94 -4.65 4.22
N LEU A 27 -2.90 -4.35 5.01
CA LEU A 27 -2.32 -5.31 5.97
C LEU A 27 -3.35 -5.77 7.01
N THR A 28 -4.25 -4.87 7.43
CA THR A 28 -5.35 -5.21 8.34
C THR A 28 -6.32 -6.20 7.68
N VAL A 29 -6.71 -5.99 6.42
CA VAL A 29 -7.55 -6.93 5.67
C VAL A 29 -6.86 -8.28 5.52
N LEU A 30 -5.58 -8.31 5.15
CA LEU A 30 -4.81 -9.55 5.06
C LEU A 30 -4.80 -10.33 6.37
N ARG A 31 -4.61 -9.63 7.50
CA ARG A 31 -4.66 -10.26 8.82
C ARG A 31 -6.04 -10.85 9.10
N CYS A 32 -7.12 -10.10 8.84
CA CYS A 32 -8.48 -10.61 9.03
C CYS A 32 -8.75 -11.86 8.19
N GLN A 33 -8.30 -11.88 6.93
CA GLN A 33 -8.46 -13.05 6.06
C GLN A 33 -7.63 -14.25 6.54
N HIS A 34 -6.41 -14.01 7.01
CA HIS A 34 -5.58 -15.04 7.63
C HIS A 34 -6.25 -15.63 8.88
N ASP A 35 -6.76 -14.78 9.76
CA ASP A 35 -7.41 -15.22 11.00
C ASP A 35 -8.71 -15.99 10.72
N TYR A 36 -9.49 -15.54 9.72
CA TYR A 36 -10.66 -16.25 9.23
C TYR A 36 -10.31 -17.66 8.72
N LEU A 37 -9.33 -17.77 7.81
CA LEU A 37 -8.91 -19.06 7.29
C LEU A 37 -8.30 -19.96 8.38
N GLY A 38 -7.63 -19.38 9.37
CA GLY A 38 -6.96 -20.09 10.46
C GLY A 38 -7.92 -20.79 11.44
N VAL A 39 -9.18 -20.36 11.51
CA VAL A 39 -10.20 -20.99 12.38
C VAL A 39 -11.06 -22.03 11.67
N LEU A 40 -10.94 -22.15 10.34
CA LEU A 40 -11.76 -23.07 9.56
C LEU A 40 -11.25 -24.52 9.64
N PRO A 41 -12.15 -25.52 9.63
CA PRO A 41 -11.77 -26.91 9.43
C PRO A 41 -11.08 -27.11 8.08
N SER A 42 -10.09 -28.02 8.00
CA SER A 42 -9.32 -28.25 6.77
C SER A 42 -10.16 -28.62 5.54
N ALA A 43 -11.34 -29.23 5.74
CA ALA A 43 -12.28 -29.56 4.68
C ALA A 43 -12.92 -28.32 4.04
N GLU A 44 -13.04 -27.22 4.77
CA GLU A 44 -13.70 -25.98 4.35
C GLU A 44 -12.72 -24.95 3.80
N ILE A 45 -11.45 -24.98 4.25
CA ILE A 45 -10.39 -24.06 3.81
C ILE A 45 -10.31 -23.99 2.28
N LYS A 46 -10.37 -25.13 1.58
CA LYS A 46 -10.20 -25.15 0.11
C LYS A 46 -11.33 -24.40 -0.61
N ALA A 47 -12.56 -24.46 -0.09
CA ALA A 47 -13.70 -23.77 -0.67
C ALA A 47 -13.60 -22.26 -0.42
N GLU A 48 -13.27 -21.88 0.81
CA GLU A 48 -13.19 -20.48 1.24
C GLU A 48 -11.97 -19.77 0.65
N LEU A 49 -10.85 -20.47 0.46
CA LEU A 49 -9.62 -19.91 -0.11
C LEU A 49 -9.85 -19.27 -1.48
N VAL A 50 -10.72 -19.84 -2.30
CA VAL A 50 -11.05 -19.27 -3.62
C VAL A 50 -11.74 -17.91 -3.48
N SER A 51 -12.63 -17.75 -2.51
CA SER A 51 -13.30 -16.47 -2.25
C SER A 51 -12.32 -15.45 -1.69
N VAL A 52 -11.54 -15.85 -0.68
CA VAL A 52 -10.54 -14.98 -0.05
C VAL A 52 -9.52 -14.48 -1.08
N LEU A 53 -9.04 -15.35 -1.97
CA LEU A 53 -8.10 -14.94 -3.01
C LEU A 53 -8.73 -13.95 -4.00
N LYS A 54 -9.99 -14.15 -4.40
CA LYS A 54 -10.71 -13.19 -5.27
C LYS A 54 -10.82 -11.80 -4.65
N ASP A 55 -11.01 -11.73 -3.34
CA ASP A 55 -11.12 -10.46 -2.63
C ASP A 55 -9.74 -9.80 -2.40
N LEU A 56 -8.70 -10.60 -2.18
CA LEU A 56 -7.35 -10.11 -1.92
C LEU A 56 -6.60 -9.68 -3.18
N ASP A 57 -6.80 -10.35 -4.31
CA ASP A 57 -6.08 -10.10 -5.56
C ASP A 57 -6.09 -8.61 -5.99
N PRO A 58 -7.25 -7.93 -6.11
CA PRO A 58 -7.28 -6.51 -6.49
C PRO A 58 -6.63 -5.60 -5.43
N LEU A 59 -6.67 -6.01 -4.15
CA LEU A 59 -6.05 -5.24 -3.07
C LEU A 59 -4.52 -5.36 -3.10
N VAL A 60 -3.99 -6.55 -3.41
CA VAL A 60 -2.56 -6.79 -3.60
C VAL A 60 -2.04 -5.97 -4.77
N GLU A 61 -2.73 -6.00 -5.92
CA GLU A 61 -2.37 -5.20 -7.10
C GLU A 61 -2.35 -3.70 -6.77
N SER A 62 -3.40 -3.22 -6.10
CA SER A 62 -3.50 -1.82 -5.68
C SER A 62 -2.35 -1.41 -4.73
N ALA A 63 -2.07 -2.22 -3.71
CA ALA A 63 -1.00 -1.97 -2.76
C ALA A 63 0.38 -1.96 -3.45
N ALA A 64 0.63 -2.90 -4.36
CA ALA A 64 1.86 -2.96 -5.14
C ALA A 64 2.04 -1.74 -6.04
N SER A 65 0.96 -1.27 -6.69
CA SER A 65 0.98 -0.04 -7.49
C SER A 65 1.31 1.19 -6.64
N GLN A 66 0.63 1.35 -5.50
CA GLN A 66 0.84 2.46 -4.57
C GLN A 66 2.29 2.51 -4.03
N ILE A 67 2.86 1.36 -3.67
CA ILE A 67 4.27 1.28 -3.24
C ILE A 67 5.21 1.69 -4.38
N ARG A 68 4.94 1.22 -5.60
CA ARG A 68 5.78 1.55 -6.77
C ARG A 68 5.73 3.03 -7.10
N GLU A 69 4.53 3.63 -7.10
CA GLU A 69 4.34 5.06 -7.33
C GLU A 69 5.06 5.89 -6.28
N LEU A 70 4.88 5.55 -4.99
CA LEU A 70 5.54 6.24 -3.90
C LEU A 70 7.06 6.13 -4.00
N SER A 71 7.59 4.93 -4.25
CA SER A 71 9.02 4.69 -4.43
C SER A 71 9.59 5.51 -5.60
N THR A 72 8.86 5.58 -6.71
CA THR A 72 9.26 6.37 -7.89
C THR A 72 9.31 7.85 -7.57
N LYS A 73 8.33 8.38 -6.84
CA LYS A 73 8.30 9.78 -6.38
C LYS A 73 9.43 10.09 -5.40
N CYS A 74 9.67 9.20 -4.42
CA CYS A 74 10.80 9.30 -3.51
C CYS A 74 12.13 9.42 -4.27
N ASN A 75 12.38 8.52 -5.22
CA ASN A 75 13.63 8.52 -5.98
C ASN A 75 13.77 9.77 -6.86
N THR A 76 12.68 10.21 -7.50
CA THR A 76 12.68 11.43 -8.32
C THR A 76 13.04 12.67 -7.49
N LEU A 77 12.48 12.79 -6.27
CA LEU A 77 12.80 13.89 -5.36
C LEU A 77 14.25 13.82 -4.87
N LEU A 78 14.73 12.63 -4.47
CA LEU A 78 16.11 12.43 -4.02
C LEU A 78 17.13 12.75 -5.13
N GLU A 79 16.90 12.29 -6.35
CA GLU A 79 17.76 12.57 -7.50
C GLU A 79 17.71 14.04 -7.94
N GLY A 80 16.53 14.68 -7.84
CA GLY A 80 16.37 16.12 -8.09
C GLY A 80 17.12 16.98 -7.07
N THR A 81 17.21 16.51 -5.82
CA THR A 81 17.94 17.18 -4.74
C THR A 81 19.46 17.02 -4.86
N GLN A 82 19.95 15.93 -5.49
CA GLN A 82 21.39 15.68 -5.69
C GLN A 82 22.03 16.49 -6.83
N LYS A 83 21.26 17.24 -7.62
CA LYS A 83 21.75 18.06 -8.75
C LYS A 83 21.78 19.58 -8.49
N GLN A 84 21.47 20.01 -7.27
CA GLN A 84 21.67 21.39 -6.79
C GLN A 84 22.93 21.50 -5.95
#